data_AF-H8H2T3-F1
#
_entry.id   AF-H8H2T3-F1
#
_cell.length_a   1.000
_cell.length_b   1.000
_cell.length_c   1.000
_cell.angle_alpha   90.00
_cell.angle_beta   90.00
_cell.angle_gamma   90.00
#
_symmetry.space_group_name_H-M   'P 1'
#
loop_
_entity.id
_entity.type
_entity.pdbx_description
1 polymer ?
#
loop_
_entity_poly.entity_id
_entity_poly.type
_entity_poly.pdbx_seq_one_letter_code
_entity_poly.pdbx_strand_id
1 'polypeptide(L)'
;MWVSSGAALGTWERPECLNDVMATLGIPTPLSHLVERTCGGHAERVGLLASRIAFLLNVDVELALIAGYLHDVGKVGVCPSVLNKPGPLTALERQAMQHHAAYGAQLVRERWPGVPAEVVTAVLRHHERLDGQGYPGGQTELDPLSAVVAVADIYDALTQPRVYRPWVLTGPELVQALFAQALPRAPMVALCSLVGLRLPEERVHLQVG
;
A
#
# COMPACT_ATOMS: atom_id res chain seq x y z
N MET A 1 -13.93 -19.94 -11.67
CA MET A 1 -13.95 -19.45 -13.07
C MET A 1 -14.62 -18.08 -13.03
N TRP A 2 -13.85 -17.00 -12.96
CA TRP A 2 -14.41 -15.64 -12.97
C TRP A 2 -14.36 -15.13 -14.41
N VAL A 3 -15.52 -14.85 -14.98
CA VAL A 3 -15.66 -14.36 -16.36
C VAL A 3 -15.62 -12.83 -16.32
N SER A 4 -14.76 -12.24 -17.13
CA SER A 4 -14.63 -10.80 -17.30
C SER A 4 -15.79 -10.26 -18.15
N SER A 5 -16.55 -9.31 -17.61
CA SER A 5 -17.45 -8.46 -18.40
C SER A 5 -17.18 -7.00 -18.02
N GLY A 6 -16.71 -6.22 -18.99
CA GLY A 6 -16.29 -4.82 -18.85
C GLY A 6 -17.44 -3.85 -18.59
N ALA A 7 -18.00 -3.88 -17.38
CA ALA A 7 -18.92 -2.87 -16.87
C ALA A 7 -18.37 -2.30 -15.54
N ALA A 8 -18.69 -1.03 -15.28
CA ALA A 8 -18.31 -0.21 -14.14
C ALA A 8 -17.98 -0.99 -12.86
N LEU A 9 -16.84 -0.65 -12.24
CA LEU A 9 -16.29 -1.17 -10.99
C LEU A 9 -17.42 -1.43 -9.98
N GLY A 10 -17.84 -2.70 -9.90
CA GLY A 10 -18.81 -3.17 -8.92
C GLY A 10 -18.31 -2.85 -7.51
N THR A 11 -19.25 -2.61 -6.60
CA THR A 11 -18.97 -2.36 -5.19
C THR A 11 -18.00 -3.41 -4.65
N TRP A 12 -16.85 -2.93 -4.17
CA TRP A 12 -15.76 -3.76 -3.67
C TRP A 12 -16.12 -4.35 -2.30
N GLU A 13 -16.87 -5.45 -2.29
CA GLU A 13 -17.28 -6.09 -1.05
C GLU A 13 -16.12 -6.79 -0.35
N ARG A 14 -16.09 -6.64 0.98
CA ARG A 14 -15.14 -7.28 1.90
C ARG A 14 -15.21 -8.80 1.74
N PRO A 15 -14.10 -9.49 1.44
CA PRO A 15 -14.08 -10.94 1.44
C PRO A 15 -14.40 -11.46 2.85
N GLU A 16 -15.38 -12.35 2.99
CA GLU A 16 -15.71 -13.00 4.26
C GLU A 16 -14.48 -13.67 4.88
N CYS A 17 -13.58 -14.20 4.04
CA CYS A 17 -12.35 -14.84 4.45
C CYS A 17 -11.37 -13.90 5.17
N LEU A 18 -11.41 -12.57 4.96
CA LEU A 18 -10.51 -11.66 5.68
C LEU A 18 -10.78 -11.69 7.18
N ASN A 19 -12.05 -11.80 7.59
CA ASN A 19 -12.39 -11.87 9.01
C ASN A 19 -11.89 -13.15 9.65
N ASP A 20 -12.03 -14.26 8.94
CA ASP A 20 -11.62 -15.58 9.43
C ASP A 20 -10.09 -15.70 9.51
N VAL A 21 -9.38 -15.19 8.50
CA VAL A 21 -7.91 -15.14 8.49
C VAL A 21 -7.41 -14.28 9.65
N MET A 22 -7.99 -13.08 9.83
CA MET A 22 -7.59 -12.18 10.92
C MET A 22 -7.91 -12.77 12.30
N ALA A 23 -9.07 -13.39 12.47
CA ALA A 23 -9.43 -14.08 13.71
C ALA A 23 -8.48 -15.23 14.02
N THR A 24 -8.08 -16.01 13.00
CA THR A 24 -7.11 -17.11 13.15
C THR A 24 -5.74 -16.60 13.59
N LEU A 25 -5.32 -15.42 13.12
CA LEU A 25 -4.07 -14.77 13.50
C LEU A 25 -4.15 -14.00 14.83
N GLY A 26 -5.33 -13.97 15.47
CA GLY A 26 -5.57 -13.20 16.69
C GLY A 26 -5.59 -11.69 16.49
N ILE A 27 -5.79 -11.23 15.25
CA ILE A 27 -5.81 -9.82 14.86
C ILE A 27 -7.25 -9.27 15.01
N PRO A 28 -7.52 -8.33 15.93
CA PRO A 28 -8.86 -7.80 16.10
C PRO A 28 -9.31 -6.96 14.89
N THR A 29 -10.51 -7.24 14.38
CA THR A 29 -11.05 -6.66 13.13
C THR A 29 -11.56 -5.20 13.16
N PRO A 30 -11.55 -4.43 14.28
CA PRO A 30 -11.61 -2.97 14.21
C PRO A 30 -10.23 -2.29 14.22
N LEU A 31 -9.11 -3.01 14.04
CA LEU A 31 -7.76 -2.41 14.04
C LEU A 31 -7.62 -1.22 13.08
N SER A 32 -8.23 -1.29 11.90
CA SER A 32 -8.24 -0.17 10.94
C SER A 32 -8.96 1.07 11.49
N HIS A 33 -10.03 0.91 12.27
CA HIS A 33 -10.79 2.02 12.87
C HIS A 33 -10.03 2.76 13.98
N LEU A 34 -9.02 2.11 14.58
CA LEU A 34 -8.16 2.72 15.61
C LEU A 34 -7.09 3.63 15.02
N VAL A 35 -6.77 3.45 13.72
CA VAL A 35 -5.64 4.09 13.04
C VAL A 35 -6.10 5.12 12.01
N GLU A 36 -7.25 4.91 11.38
CA GLU A 36 -7.67 5.69 10.22
C GLU A 36 -9.04 6.35 10.42
N ARG A 37 -9.10 7.66 10.15
CA ARG A 37 -10.37 8.42 10.06
C ARG A 37 -10.91 8.55 8.64
N THR A 38 -10.29 7.88 7.64
CA THR A 38 -10.75 7.96 6.25
C THR A 38 -12.01 7.13 6.04
N CYS A 39 -13.02 7.71 5.40
CA CYS A 39 -14.23 6.99 5.01
C CYS A 39 -13.88 5.73 4.17
N GLY A 40 -14.34 4.56 4.60
CA GLY A 40 -14.21 3.30 3.83
C GLY A 40 -12.89 2.54 3.95
N GLY A 41 -12.11 2.73 5.03
CA GLY A 41 -10.95 1.88 5.42
C GLY A 41 -9.79 1.82 4.42
N HIS A 42 -8.76 2.65 4.60
CA HIS A 42 -7.56 2.66 3.75
C HIS A 42 -6.81 1.32 3.81
N ALA A 43 -6.55 0.79 5.01
CA ALA A 43 -5.97 -0.53 5.19
C ALA A 43 -6.70 -1.65 4.42
N GLU A 44 -8.03 -1.62 4.41
CA GLU A 44 -8.84 -2.61 3.69
C GLU A 44 -8.69 -2.48 2.18
N ARG A 45 -8.77 -1.26 1.63
CA ARG A 45 -8.58 -1.01 0.19
C ARG A 45 -7.17 -1.40 -0.27
N VAL A 46 -6.15 -1.08 0.52
CA VAL A 46 -4.76 -1.45 0.24
C VAL A 46 -4.59 -2.97 0.24
N GLY A 47 -5.12 -3.68 1.25
CA GLY A 47 -5.08 -5.14 1.29
C GLY A 47 -5.76 -5.80 0.08
N LEU A 48 -6.96 -5.34 -0.29
CA LEU A 48 -7.69 -5.88 -1.44
C LEU A 48 -7.02 -5.60 -2.78
N LEU A 49 -6.39 -4.43 -2.91
CA LEU A 49 -5.66 -4.09 -4.12
C LEU A 49 -4.35 -4.88 -4.21
N ALA A 50 -3.61 -4.97 -3.11
CA ALA A 50 -2.36 -5.72 -3.00
C ALA A 50 -2.58 -7.20 -3.37
N SER A 51 -3.63 -7.84 -2.87
CA SER A 51 -3.94 -9.25 -3.17
C SER A 51 -4.18 -9.51 -4.66
N ARG A 52 -4.81 -8.56 -5.38
CA ARG A 52 -5.04 -8.64 -6.83
C ARG A 52 -3.77 -8.42 -7.64
N ILE A 53 -2.94 -7.45 -7.25
CA ILE A 53 -1.63 -7.26 -7.88
C ILE A 53 -0.78 -8.52 -7.67
N ALA A 54 -0.78 -9.08 -6.46
CA ALA A 54 -0.06 -10.30 -6.11
C ALA A 54 -0.49 -11.49 -6.99
N PHE A 55 -1.81 -11.66 -7.19
CA PHE A 55 -2.36 -12.69 -8.07
C PHE A 55 -1.79 -12.61 -9.50
N LEU A 56 -1.71 -11.41 -10.09
CA LEU A 56 -1.16 -11.24 -11.44
C LEU A 56 0.35 -11.49 -11.51
N LEU A 57 1.07 -11.34 -10.40
CA LEU A 57 2.52 -11.48 -10.33
C LEU A 57 2.99 -12.84 -9.77
N ASN A 58 2.06 -13.75 -9.46
CA ASN A 58 2.35 -15.01 -8.75
C ASN A 58 3.07 -14.78 -7.40
N VAL A 59 2.73 -13.68 -6.72
CA VAL A 59 3.08 -13.44 -5.32
C VAL A 59 1.95 -14.00 -4.47
N ASP A 60 2.26 -14.45 -3.25
CA ASP A 60 1.26 -15.00 -2.35
C ASP A 60 0.14 -13.99 -2.05
N VAL A 61 -1.08 -14.34 -2.45
CA VAL A 61 -2.28 -13.49 -2.40
C VAL A 61 -2.73 -13.25 -0.97
N GLU A 62 -2.63 -14.27 -0.12
CA GLU A 62 -3.06 -14.21 1.28
C GLU A 62 -2.08 -13.33 2.08
N LEU A 63 -0.77 -13.54 1.88
CA LEU A 63 0.24 -12.69 2.50
C LEU A 63 0.11 -11.22 2.07
N ALA A 64 -0.19 -10.96 0.78
CA ALA A 64 -0.38 -9.60 0.27
C ALA A 64 -1.62 -8.92 0.87
N LEU A 65 -2.71 -9.67 1.06
CA LEU A 65 -3.90 -9.19 1.73
C LEU A 65 -3.62 -8.80 3.19
N ILE A 66 -2.96 -9.68 3.95
CA ILE A 66 -2.63 -9.45 5.36
C ILE A 66 -1.64 -8.28 5.48
N ALA A 67 -0.58 -8.26 4.66
CA ALA A 67 0.42 -7.20 4.67
C ALA A 67 -0.17 -5.84 4.32
N GLY A 68 -1.03 -5.75 3.30
CA GLY A 68 -1.71 -4.52 2.97
C GLY A 68 -2.67 -4.05 4.07
N TYR A 69 -3.29 -4.95 4.83
CA TYR A 69 -4.12 -4.56 5.97
C TYR A 69 -3.29 -4.07 7.17
N LEU A 70 -2.12 -4.66 7.40
CA LEU A 70 -1.28 -4.35 8.56
C LEU A 70 -0.23 -3.26 8.32
N HIS A 71 0.01 -2.83 7.07
CA HIS A 71 1.15 -1.98 6.70
C HIS A 71 1.26 -0.73 7.59
N ASP A 72 0.13 -0.14 7.94
CA ASP A 72 0.03 1.11 8.68
C ASP A 72 -0.23 0.94 10.18
N VAL A 73 -0.24 -0.29 10.71
CA VAL A 73 -0.64 -0.56 12.10
C VAL A 73 0.21 0.20 13.13
N GLY A 74 1.47 0.50 12.80
CA GLY A 74 2.36 1.28 13.66
C GLY A 74 1.93 2.74 13.84
N LYS A 75 0.98 3.26 13.06
CA LYS A 75 0.46 4.63 13.26
C LYS A 75 -0.24 4.79 14.61
N VAL A 76 -0.59 3.70 15.31
CA VAL A 76 -1.02 3.74 16.73
C VAL A 76 0.02 4.37 17.66
N GLY A 77 1.30 4.36 17.28
CA GLY A 77 2.40 4.99 18.02
C GLY A 77 2.60 6.48 17.68
N VAL A 78 1.88 7.02 16.69
CA VAL A 78 2.04 8.41 16.25
C VAL A 78 1.07 9.32 16.99
N CYS A 79 1.57 10.46 17.49
CA CYS A 79 0.73 11.43 18.21
C CYS A 79 -0.45 11.90 17.33
N PRO A 80 -1.70 11.94 17.83
CA PRO A 80 -2.86 12.33 17.05
C PRO A 80 -2.75 13.72 16.40
N SER A 81 -2.05 14.66 17.03
CA SER A 81 -1.82 16.00 16.47
C SER A 81 -0.89 15.99 15.24
N VAL A 82 0.05 15.05 15.18
CA VAL A 82 0.93 14.83 14.03
C VAL A 82 0.19 14.03 12.96
N LEU A 83 -0.50 12.96 13.36
CA LEU A 83 -1.24 12.08 12.47
C LEU A 83 -2.32 12.82 11.66
N ASN A 84 -3.00 13.77 12.31
CA ASN A 84 -4.14 14.50 11.73
C ASN A 84 -3.81 15.95 11.36
N LYS A 85 -2.52 16.31 11.25
CA LYS A 85 -2.12 17.71 11.02
C LYS A 85 -2.66 18.21 9.67
N PRO A 86 -3.43 19.32 9.63
CA PRO A 86 -3.88 19.92 8.38
C PRO A 86 -2.74 20.79 7.81
N GLY A 87 -1.82 20.17 7.07
CA GLY A 87 -0.70 20.87 6.42
C GLY A 87 0.61 20.09 6.41
N PRO A 88 1.72 20.72 5.99
CA PRO A 88 3.01 20.06 5.94
C PRO A 88 3.52 19.71 7.34
N LEU A 89 4.11 18.53 7.45
CA LEU A 89 4.85 18.11 8.64
C LEU A 89 6.20 18.81 8.71
N THR A 90 6.61 19.22 9.90
CA THR A 90 7.99 19.62 10.20
C THR A 90 8.94 18.43 10.04
N ALA A 91 10.25 18.66 10.02
CA ALA A 91 11.23 17.57 9.93
C ALA A 91 11.07 16.54 11.08
N LEU A 92 10.87 17.02 12.30
CA LEU A 92 10.67 16.17 13.48
C LEU A 92 9.35 15.39 13.41
N GLU A 93 8.26 16.05 13.01
CA GLU A 93 6.96 15.40 12.83
C GLU A 93 7.01 14.34 11.72
N ARG A 94 7.75 14.62 10.63
CA ARG A 94 7.96 13.66 9.55
C ARG A 94 8.74 12.44 10.02
N GLN A 95 9.79 12.63 10.81
CA GLN A 95 10.55 11.52 11.40
C GLN A 95 9.67 10.67 12.32
N ALA A 96 8.85 11.31 13.17
CA ALA A 96 7.90 10.61 14.03
C ALA A 96 6.86 9.82 13.21
N MET A 97 6.36 10.40 12.12
CA MET A 97 5.47 9.70 11.19
C MET A 97 6.18 8.50 10.55
N GLN A 98 7.38 8.66 10.00
CA GLN A 98 8.12 7.59 9.33
C GLN A 98 8.43 6.39 10.23
N HIS A 99 8.53 6.62 11.54
CA HIS A 99 8.77 5.56 12.52
C HIS A 99 7.64 4.51 12.58
N HIS A 100 6.43 4.81 12.07
CA HIS A 100 5.32 3.86 12.08
C HIS A 100 5.66 2.53 11.38
N ALA A 101 6.49 2.53 10.34
CA ALA A 101 6.83 1.30 9.62
C ALA A 101 7.66 0.36 10.52
N ALA A 102 8.68 0.89 11.20
CA ALA A 102 9.52 0.14 12.12
C ALA A 102 8.73 -0.32 13.35
N TYR A 103 7.95 0.58 13.95
CA TYR A 103 7.13 0.26 15.11
C TYR A 103 6.00 -0.72 14.78
N GLY A 104 5.38 -0.60 13.61
CA GLY A 104 4.36 -1.53 13.13
C GLY A 104 4.92 -2.94 12.95
N ALA A 105 6.10 -3.07 12.33
CA ALA A 105 6.76 -4.36 12.18
C ALA A 105 7.13 -4.98 13.54
N GLN A 106 7.59 -4.18 14.51
CA GLN A 106 7.82 -4.65 15.88
C GLN A 106 6.52 -5.12 16.54
N LEU A 107 5.48 -4.30 16.49
CA LEU A 107 4.18 -4.60 17.08
C LEU A 107 3.59 -5.91 16.54
N VAL A 108 3.68 -6.13 15.23
CA VAL A 108 3.17 -7.36 14.60
C VAL A 108 3.92 -8.59 15.12
N ARG A 109 5.27 -8.55 15.21
CA ARG A 109 6.06 -9.65 15.74
C ARG A 109 5.70 -9.99 17.20
N GLU A 110 5.48 -8.97 18.02
CA GLU A 110 5.24 -9.14 19.45
C GLU A 110 3.81 -9.56 19.77
N ARG A 111 2.83 -9.02 19.04
CA ARG A 111 1.39 -9.22 19.34
C ARG A 111 0.76 -10.36 18.55
N TRP A 112 1.26 -10.64 17.35
CA TRP A 112 0.71 -11.66 16.45
C TRP A 112 1.82 -12.57 15.93
N PRO A 113 2.42 -13.41 16.79
CA PRO A 113 3.54 -14.27 16.40
C PRO A 113 3.19 -15.32 15.33
N GLY A 114 1.90 -15.55 15.07
CA GLY A 114 1.43 -16.39 13.97
C GLY A 114 1.48 -15.71 12.59
N VAL A 115 1.74 -14.39 12.53
CA VAL A 115 1.88 -13.67 11.28
C VAL A 115 3.22 -14.01 10.62
N PRO A 116 3.25 -14.43 9.34
CA PRO A 116 4.48 -14.78 8.64
C PRO A 116 5.51 -13.65 8.58
N ALA A 117 6.80 -14.01 8.56
CA ALA A 117 7.91 -13.05 8.59
C ALA A 117 7.95 -12.15 7.35
N GLU A 118 7.47 -12.64 6.22
CA GLU A 118 7.31 -11.93 4.96
C GLU A 118 6.32 -10.76 5.11
N VAL A 119 5.19 -10.99 5.78
CA VAL A 119 4.19 -9.95 6.08
C VAL A 119 4.82 -8.87 6.95
N VAL A 120 5.54 -9.26 8.00
CA VAL A 120 6.25 -8.33 8.86
C VAL A 120 7.29 -7.51 8.09
N THR A 121 7.98 -8.14 7.14
CA THR A 121 8.94 -7.48 6.26
C THR A 121 8.26 -6.47 5.36
N ALA A 122 7.10 -6.80 4.79
CA ALA A 122 6.29 -5.87 4.00
C ALA A 122 5.78 -4.68 4.84
N VAL A 123 5.33 -4.91 6.07
CA VAL A 123 4.98 -3.83 7.00
C VAL A 123 6.18 -2.91 7.25
N LEU A 124 7.39 -3.46 7.40
CA LEU A 124 8.60 -2.66 7.59
C LEU A 124 9.01 -1.86 6.35
N ARG A 125 8.83 -2.43 5.15
CA ARG A 125 9.48 -1.96 3.92
C ARG A 125 8.56 -1.33 2.88
N HIS A 126 7.25 -1.24 3.13
CA HIS A 126 6.30 -0.68 2.15
C HIS A 126 6.55 0.80 1.76
N HIS A 127 7.46 1.49 2.45
CA HIS A 127 7.93 2.84 2.12
C HIS A 127 9.37 2.92 1.61
N GLU A 128 10.02 1.77 1.39
CA GLU A 128 11.32 1.71 0.71
C GLU A 128 11.17 2.03 -0.78
N ARG A 129 12.25 2.53 -1.40
CA ARG A 129 12.25 3.01 -2.78
C ARG A 129 13.56 2.64 -3.45
N LEU A 130 13.51 2.26 -4.72
CA LEU A 130 14.70 1.81 -5.47
C LEU A 130 15.77 2.89 -5.64
N ASP A 131 15.43 4.16 -5.43
CA ASP A 131 16.37 5.29 -5.42
C ASP A 131 17.12 5.46 -4.09
N GLY A 132 16.86 4.61 -3.09
CA GLY A 132 17.47 4.68 -1.76
C GLY A 132 16.92 5.79 -0.87
N GLN A 133 15.94 6.57 -1.36
CA GLN A 133 15.34 7.69 -0.64
C GLN A 133 14.12 7.26 0.20
N GLY A 134 13.84 5.96 0.25
CA GLY A 134 12.82 5.36 1.09
C GLY A 134 13.22 5.26 2.56
N TYR A 135 12.32 4.73 3.38
CA TYR A 135 12.55 4.52 4.81
C TYR A 135 11.94 3.19 5.26
N PRO A 136 12.37 2.61 6.41
CA PRO A 136 13.37 3.14 7.36
C PRO A 136 14.84 2.86 7.03
N GLY A 137 15.13 1.96 6.08
CA GLY A 137 16.48 1.48 5.78
C GLY A 137 17.13 2.09 4.55
N GLY A 138 16.38 2.78 3.68
CA GLY A 138 16.90 3.33 2.42
C GLY A 138 17.29 2.22 1.44
N GLN A 139 16.50 1.14 1.41
CA GLN A 139 16.79 -0.05 0.62
C GLN A 139 16.64 0.23 -0.87
N THR A 140 17.64 -0.14 -1.66
CA THR A 140 17.60 -0.01 -3.14
C THR A 140 17.00 -1.22 -3.83
N GLU A 141 16.55 -2.21 -3.04
CA GLU A 141 15.86 -3.40 -3.50
C GLU A 141 14.65 -3.68 -2.60
N LEU A 142 13.60 -4.27 -3.18
CA LEU A 142 12.36 -4.60 -2.52
C LEU A 142 12.01 -6.04 -2.80
N ASP A 143 11.67 -6.80 -1.76
CA ASP A 143 11.09 -8.13 -1.96
C ASP A 143 9.70 -8.01 -2.63
N PRO A 144 9.24 -9.07 -3.33
CA PRO A 144 8.02 -9.00 -4.12
C PRO A 144 6.78 -8.57 -3.32
N LEU A 145 6.66 -9.00 -2.08
CA LEU A 145 5.52 -8.69 -1.22
C LEU A 145 5.52 -7.21 -0.81
N SER A 146 6.67 -6.70 -0.35
CA SER A 146 6.83 -5.28 -0.03
C SER A 146 6.57 -4.38 -1.24
N ALA A 147 7.03 -4.78 -2.43
CA ALA A 147 6.81 -4.03 -3.67
C ALA A 147 5.32 -3.95 -4.04
N VAL A 148 4.58 -5.04 -3.87
CA VAL A 148 3.13 -5.09 -4.11
C VAL A 148 2.39 -4.15 -3.16
N VAL A 149 2.70 -4.21 -1.87
CA VAL A 149 2.05 -3.37 -0.84
C VAL A 149 2.37 -1.89 -1.05
N ALA A 150 3.63 -1.55 -1.35
CA ALA A 150 4.04 -0.17 -1.64
C ALA A 150 3.27 0.44 -2.81
N VAL A 151 3.11 -0.31 -3.91
CA VAL A 151 2.34 0.16 -5.08
C VAL A 151 0.86 0.32 -4.74
N ALA A 152 0.28 -0.61 -3.97
CA ALA A 152 -1.12 -0.53 -3.56
C ALA A 152 -1.39 0.69 -2.65
N ASP A 153 -0.54 0.93 -1.66
CA ASP A 153 -0.63 2.10 -0.75
C ASP A 153 -0.53 3.41 -1.54
N ILE A 154 0.49 3.56 -2.39
CA ILE A 154 0.66 4.77 -3.21
C ILE A 154 -0.56 5.01 -4.10
N TYR A 155 -1.09 3.97 -4.76
CA TYR A 155 -2.27 4.15 -5.60
C TYR A 155 -3.49 4.63 -4.80
N ASP A 156 -3.76 4.02 -3.64
CA ASP A 156 -4.86 4.48 -2.77
C ASP A 156 -4.60 5.93 -2.30
N ALA A 157 -3.37 6.25 -1.95
CA ALA A 157 -2.95 7.59 -1.56
C ALA A 157 -3.13 8.64 -2.66
N LEU A 158 -3.01 8.28 -3.95
CA LEU A 158 -3.19 9.19 -5.10
C LEU A 158 -4.65 9.30 -5.55
N THR A 159 -5.48 8.27 -5.29
CA THR A 159 -6.86 8.17 -5.80
C THR A 159 -7.93 8.47 -4.76
N GLN A 160 -7.57 8.61 -3.49
CA GLN A 160 -8.51 8.96 -2.42
C GLN A 160 -8.36 10.43 -1.97
N PRO A 161 -9.48 11.10 -1.62
CA PRO A 161 -9.43 12.42 -1.01
C PRO A 161 -8.79 12.33 0.38
N ARG A 162 -7.94 13.31 0.71
CA ARG A 162 -7.30 13.44 2.03
C ARG A 162 -7.67 14.77 2.66
N VAL A 163 -7.56 14.87 3.98
CA VAL A 163 -7.87 16.09 4.76
C VAL A 163 -7.16 17.34 4.20
N TYR A 164 -5.96 17.16 3.66
CA TYR A 164 -5.14 18.23 3.06
C TYR A 164 -5.12 18.23 1.52
N ARG A 165 -5.80 17.28 0.85
CA ARG A 165 -5.88 17.20 -0.63
C ARG A 165 -7.28 16.71 -1.04
N PRO A 166 -8.22 17.62 -1.32
CA PRO A 166 -9.60 17.25 -1.67
C PRO A 166 -9.76 16.73 -3.10
N TRP A 167 -8.74 16.87 -3.96
CA TRP A 167 -8.74 16.35 -5.33
C TRP A 167 -7.93 15.05 -5.45
N VAL A 168 -8.30 14.24 -6.44
CA VAL A 168 -7.70 12.95 -6.77
C VAL A 168 -7.08 13.02 -8.16
N LEU A 169 -5.97 12.30 -8.38
CA LEU A 169 -5.39 12.20 -9.71
C LEU A 169 -6.16 11.17 -10.53
N THR A 170 -6.33 11.44 -11.83
CA THR A 170 -6.99 10.50 -12.76
C THR A 170 -6.23 10.43 -14.09
N GLY A 171 -6.49 9.38 -14.88
CA GLY A 171 -5.98 9.26 -16.25
C GLY A 171 -4.45 9.39 -16.34
N PRO A 172 -3.92 10.19 -17.28
CA PRO A 172 -2.48 10.33 -17.49
C PRO A 172 -1.69 10.89 -16.29
N GLU A 173 -2.27 11.82 -15.52
CA GLU A 173 -1.59 12.43 -14.37
C GLU A 173 -1.36 11.42 -13.25
N LEU A 174 -2.35 10.55 -13.00
CA LEU A 174 -2.21 9.45 -12.04
C LEU A 174 -1.09 8.49 -12.44
N VAL A 175 -1.03 8.14 -13.73
CA VAL A 175 0.02 7.25 -14.26
C VAL A 175 1.39 7.90 -14.12
N GLN A 176 1.54 9.17 -14.47
CA GLN A 176 2.81 9.89 -14.31
C GLN A 176 3.24 9.94 -12.83
N ALA A 177 2.31 10.28 -11.93
CA ALA A 177 2.60 10.35 -10.50
C ALA A 177 2.95 8.99 -9.89
N LEU A 178 2.30 7.91 -10.31
CA LEU A 178 2.58 6.55 -9.89
C LEU A 178 3.98 6.10 -10.34
N PHE A 179 4.31 6.29 -11.61
CA PHE A 179 5.61 5.86 -12.17
C PHE A 179 6.79 6.73 -11.73
N ALA A 180 6.54 7.91 -11.13
CA ALA A 180 7.57 8.75 -10.53
C ALA A 180 8.04 8.30 -9.13
N GLN A 181 7.44 7.24 -8.55
CA GLN A 181 7.70 6.86 -7.15
C GLN A 181 8.96 6.03 -6.91
N ALA A 182 9.76 5.77 -7.95
CA ALA A 182 10.93 4.89 -7.87
C ALA A 182 10.61 3.51 -7.26
N LEU A 183 9.42 2.98 -7.56
CA LEU A 183 8.99 1.63 -7.18
C LEU A 183 9.22 0.62 -8.31
N PRO A 184 9.24 -0.70 -8.02
CA PRO A 184 9.37 -1.73 -9.05
C PRO A 184 8.29 -1.62 -10.13
N ARG A 185 8.70 -1.72 -11.40
CA ARG A 185 7.81 -1.54 -12.56
C ARG A 185 6.72 -2.61 -12.66
N ALA A 186 7.04 -3.86 -12.32
CA ALA A 186 6.11 -4.99 -12.47
C ALA A 186 4.77 -4.80 -11.71
N PRO A 187 4.76 -4.48 -10.40
CA PRO A 187 3.51 -4.20 -9.69
C PRO A 187 2.78 -2.95 -10.19
N MET A 188 3.48 -1.90 -10.63
CA MET A 188 2.84 -0.73 -11.24
C MET A 188 2.11 -1.08 -12.54
N VAL A 189 2.72 -1.92 -13.39
CA VAL A 189 2.09 -2.39 -14.64
C VAL A 189 0.89 -3.28 -14.34
N ALA A 190 1.02 -4.24 -13.42
CA ALA A 190 -0.08 -5.11 -13.01
C ALA A 190 -1.27 -4.29 -12.46
N LEU A 191 -0.98 -3.29 -11.62
CA LEU A 191 -1.98 -2.33 -11.15
C LEU A 191 -2.67 -1.61 -12.31
N CYS A 192 -1.91 -1.04 -13.26
CA CYS A 192 -2.50 -0.35 -14.42
C CYS A 192 -3.44 -1.27 -15.22
N SER A 193 -3.07 -2.54 -15.42
CA SER A 193 -3.92 -3.53 -16.06
C SER A 193 -5.21 -3.79 -15.28
N LEU A 194 -5.16 -3.88 -13.96
CA LEU A 194 -6.34 -4.09 -13.10
C LEU A 194 -7.32 -2.91 -13.13
N VAL A 195 -6.81 -1.69 -13.17
CA VAL A 195 -7.62 -0.47 -13.08
C VAL A 195 -7.88 0.22 -14.42
N GLY A 196 -7.49 -0.42 -15.53
CA GLY A 196 -7.72 0.10 -16.88
C GLY A 196 -6.94 1.37 -17.22
N LEU A 197 -5.78 1.59 -16.59
CA LEU A 197 -4.90 2.71 -16.88
C LEU A 197 -3.95 2.37 -18.04
N ARG A 198 -3.77 3.32 -18.95
CA ARG A 198 -2.76 3.21 -20.02
C ARG A 198 -1.36 3.42 -19.44
N LEU A 199 -0.43 2.54 -19.80
CA LEU A 199 0.98 2.67 -19.42
C LEU A 199 1.59 3.94 -20.01
N PRO A 200 2.61 4.54 -19.35
CA PRO A 200 3.33 5.66 -19.94
C PRO A 200 4.02 5.21 -21.23
N GLU A 201 4.02 6.05 -22.25
CA GLU A 201 4.78 5.81 -23.48
C GLU A 201 6.26 5.68 -23.12
N GLU A 202 6.88 4.56 -23.48
CA GLU A 202 8.32 4.44 -23.41
C GLU A 202 8.92 5.42 -24.43
N ARG A 203 9.65 6.42 -23.95
CA ARG A 203 10.47 7.25 -24.84
C ARG A 203 11.55 6.35 -25.43
N VAL A 204 11.27 5.77 -26.60
CA VAL A 204 12.31 5.15 -27.41
C VAL A 204 13.21 6.27 -27.87
N HIS A 205 14.31 6.49 -27.17
CA HIS A 205 15.43 7.24 -27.71
C HIS A 205 16.00 6.42 -28.87
N LEU A 206 15.44 6.62 -30.07
CA LEU A 206 16.10 6.26 -31.30
C LEU A 206 17.38 7.11 -31.34
N GLN A 207 18.50 6.53 -30.92
CA GLN A 207 19.80 7.02 -31.34
C GLN A 207 19.87 6.80 -32.85
N VAL A 208 19.45 7.81 -33.60
CA VAL A 208 19.74 7.90 -35.02
C VAL A 208 21.22 8.24 -35.10
N GLY A 209 22.04 7.21 -35.30
CA GLY A 209 23.44 7.33 -35.68
C GLY A 209 23.59 7.73 -37.15
#